data_AF-A0A5K0XJ70-F1
#
_entry.id   AF-A0A5K0XJ70-F1
#
_cell.length_a   1.000
_cell.length_b   1.000
_cell.length_c   1.000
_cell.angle_alpha   90.00
_cell.angle_beta   90.00
_cell.angle_gamma   90.00
#
_symmetry.space_group_name_H-M   'P 1'
#
loop_
_entity.id
_entity.type
_entity.pdbx_description
1 polymer ?
#
loop_
_entity_poly.entity_id
_entity_poly.type
_entity_poly.pdbx_seq_one_letter_code
_entity_poly.pdbx_strand_id
1 'polypeptide(L)' 'FEEISLGDYYSKNNEFSSWLKEEKGVFFSDLSSEEAHKLFERFVKDWNNQNLQSHYYEGIACAPRTSHNWKIKHDKVSDG' A
#
# COMPACT_ATOMS: atom_id res chain seq x y z
N PHE A 1 7.74 -8.22 11.56
CA PHE A 1 8.35 -7.33 10.55
C PHE A 1 9.39 -8.15 9.81
N GLU A 2 9.41 -8.04 8.49
CA GLU A 2 10.24 -8.82 7.56
C GLU A 2 10.93 -7.81 6.65
N GLU A 3 12.26 -7.84 6.58
CA GLU A 3 13.03 -6.97 5.70
C GLU A 3 12.95 -7.50 4.27
N ILE A 4 12.66 -6.61 3.31
CA ILE A 4 12.61 -6.95 1.89
C ILE A 4 13.86 -6.44 1.18
N SER A 5 14.16 -7.01 0.01
CA SER A 5 15.26 -6.63 -0.87
C SER A 5 14.79 -6.52 -2.32
N LEU A 6 15.67 -6.04 -3.21
CA LEU A 6 15.39 -5.93 -4.65
C LEU A 6 14.98 -7.25 -5.31
N GLY A 7 15.35 -8.40 -4.74
CA GLY A 7 14.91 -9.73 -5.21
C GLY A 7 13.42 -10.01 -4.98
N ASP A 8 12.80 -9.37 -3.98
CA ASP A 8 11.40 -9.57 -3.61
C ASP A 8 10.41 -8.83 -4.52
N TYR A 9 10.91 -8.15 -5.56
CA TYR A 9 10.13 -7.37 -6.53
C TYR A 9 8.85 -8.07 -7.01
N TYR A 10 8.93 -9.35 -7.37
CA TYR A 10 7.77 -10.14 -7.81
C TYR A 10 6.82 -10.48 -6.64
N SER A 11 7.36 -10.88 -5.49
CA SER A 11 6.60 -11.21 -4.28
C SER A 11 5.85 -10.00 -3.70
N LYS A 12 6.46 -8.82 -3.79
CA LYS A 12 6.00 -7.55 -3.21
C LYS A 12 5.34 -6.63 -4.24
N ASN A 13 5.11 -7.10 -5.47
CA ASN A 13 4.54 -6.29 -6.54
C ASN A 13 3.14 -5.72 -6.20
N ASN A 14 2.35 -6.40 -5.37
CA ASN A 14 1.00 -5.95 -5.03
C ASN A 14 1.02 -4.80 -4.01
N GLU A 15 1.84 -4.91 -2.96
CA GLU A 15 2.16 -3.83 -2.02
C GLU A 15 2.79 -2.64 -2.76
N PHE A 16 3.78 -2.88 -3.62
CA PHE A 16 4.44 -1.84 -4.42
C PHE A 16 3.47 -1.12 -5.37
N SER A 17 2.61 -1.86 -6.09
CA SER A 17 1.58 -1.28 -6.97
C SER A 17 0.57 -0.42 -6.23
N SER A 18 0.33 -0.72 -4.94
CA SER A 18 -0.53 0.09 -4.07
C SER A 18 0.20 1.34 -3.58
N TRP A 19 1.47 1.22 -3.19
CA TRP A 19 2.32 2.36 -2.80
C TRP A 19 2.52 3.36 -3.93
N LEU A 20 2.78 2.89 -5.16
CA LEU A 20 2.84 3.75 -6.35
C LEU A 20 1.55 4.58 -6.53
N LYS A 21 0.39 4.00 -6.21
CA LYS A 21 -0.90 4.67 -6.28
C LYS A 21 -1.12 5.69 -5.16
N GLU A 22 -0.76 5.34 -3.92
CA GLU A 22 -0.98 6.20 -2.75
C GLU A 22 0.07 7.32 -2.62
N GLU A 23 1.35 7.03 -2.88
CA GLU A 23 2.49 7.96 -2.72
C GLU A 23 2.77 8.79 -3.99
N LYS A 24 2.57 8.21 -5.19
CA LYS A 24 2.92 8.85 -6.47
C LYS A 24 1.72 9.18 -7.35
N GLY A 25 0.56 8.56 -7.11
CA GLY A 25 -0.60 8.66 -8.00
C GLY A 25 -0.42 7.95 -9.36
N VAL A 26 0.63 7.15 -9.53
CA VAL A 26 0.95 6.46 -10.79
C VAL A 26 0.60 4.97 -10.72
N PHE A 27 0.49 4.34 -11.88
CA PHE A 27 0.24 2.91 -12.01
C PHE A 27 1.52 2.19 -12.46
N PHE A 28 1.71 0.94 -12.04
CA PHE A 28 2.84 0.13 -12.50
C PHE A 28 2.93 0.04 -14.04
N SER A 29 1.78 -0.07 -14.73
CA SER A 29 1.70 -0.11 -16.20
C SER A 29 2.02 1.22 -16.91
N ASP A 30 2.17 2.32 -16.17
CA ASP A 30 2.59 3.64 -16.68
C ASP A 30 4.12 3.83 -16.57
N LEU A 31 4.80 2.96 -15.82
CA LEU A 31 6.23 3.04 -15.55
C LEU A 31 7.05 2.18 -16.52
N SER A 32 8.13 2.76 -17.07
CA SER A 32 9.22 1.99 -17.66
C SER A 32 9.95 1.15 -16.62
N SER A 33 10.52 0.02 -17.04
CA SER A 33 11.25 -0.92 -16.17
C SER A 33 12.32 -0.23 -15.31
N GLU A 34 13.03 0.77 -15.83
CA GLU A 34 14.03 1.53 -15.08
C GLU A 34 13.43 2.33 -13.92
N GLU A 35 12.30 3.00 -14.15
CA GLU A 35 11.60 3.79 -13.12
C GLU A 35 10.98 2.88 -12.07
N ALA A 36 10.42 1.73 -12.48
CA ALA A 36 9.91 0.72 -11.57
C ALA A 36 11.00 0.20 -10.61
N HIS A 37 12.23 -0.06 -11.10
CA HIS A 37 13.34 -0.45 -10.22
C HIS A 37 13.77 0.67 -9.25
N LYS A 38 13.96 1.91 -9.74
CA LYS A 38 14.33 3.08 -8.89
C LYS A 38 13.28 3.35 -7.81
N LEU A 39 12.00 3.20 -8.15
CA LEU A 39 10.89 3.36 -7.22
C LEU A 39 10.81 2.18 -6.24
N PHE A 40 11.12 0.95 -6.68
CA PHE A 40 11.19 -0.21 -5.78
C PHE A 40 12.37 -0.13 -4.81
N GLU A 41 13.55 0.35 -5.22
CA GLU A 41 14.67 0.66 -4.30
C GLU A 41 14.27 1.62 -3.17
N ARG A 42 13.38 2.58 -3.47
CA ARG A 42 12.85 3.52 -2.49
C ARG A 42 11.81 2.85 -1.60
N PHE A 43 10.86 2.11 -2.18
CA PHE A 43 9.88 1.31 -1.45
C PHE A 43 10.54 0.33 -0.47
N VAL A 44 11.62 -0.36 -0.88
CA VAL A 44 12.45 -1.23 -0.02
C VAL A 44 13.04 -0.44 1.17
N LYS A 45 13.54 0.78 0.95
CA LYS A 45 14.07 1.62 2.03
C LYS A 45 12.97 2.08 2.99
N ASP A 46 11.84 2.58 2.48
CA ASP A 46 10.73 3.05 3.31
C ASP A 46 10.01 1.90 4.04
N TRP A 47 9.94 0.70 3.44
CA TRP A 47 9.52 -0.54 4.10
C TRP A 47 10.48 -0.91 5.23
N ASN A 48 11.79 -0.96 4.96
CA ASN A 48 12.77 -1.40 5.96
C ASN A 48 12.98 -0.39 7.10
N ASN A 49 12.66 0.89 6.89
CA ASN A 49 12.63 1.92 7.94
C ASN A 49 11.29 1.99 8.70
N GLN A 50 10.29 1.16 8.34
CA GLN A 50 8.94 1.19 8.89
C GLN A 50 8.19 2.52 8.68
N ASN A 51 8.51 3.23 7.58
CA ASN A 51 7.86 4.49 7.18
C ASN A 51 6.49 4.28 6.49
N LEU A 52 6.24 3.08 5.94
CA LEU A 52 4.94 2.76 5.32
C LEU A 52 3.84 2.55 6.36
N GLN A 53 2.58 2.69 5.95
CA GLN A 53 1.41 2.40 6.79
C GLN A 53 1.31 0.89 7.15
N SER A 54 0.65 0.56 8.27
CA SER A 54 0.50 -0.81 8.77
C SER A 54 -0.01 -1.81 7.73
N HIS A 55 -0.96 -1.38 6.89
CA HIS A 55 -1.65 -2.25 5.92
C HIS A 55 -0.74 -2.83 4.83
N TYR A 56 0.43 -2.24 4.60
CA TYR A 56 1.44 -2.80 3.70
C TYR A 56 2.06 -4.08 4.30
N TYR A 57 2.32 -4.11 5.60
CA TYR A 57 2.97 -5.23 6.30
C TYR A 57 2.00 -6.37 6.63
N GLU A 58 0.70 -6.08 6.76
CA GLU A 58 -0.35 -7.08 6.99
C GLU A 58 -0.67 -7.91 5.73
N GLY A 59 -0.10 -7.52 4.58
CA GLY A 59 -0.30 -8.17 3.28
C GLY A 59 -1.52 -7.61 2.57
N ILE A 60 -1.31 -6.83 1.50
CA ILE A 60 -2.42 -6.32 0.69
C ILE A 60 -2.99 -7.49 -0.12
N ALA A 61 -4.11 -8.06 0.35
CA ALA A 61 -4.96 -8.91 -0.47
C ALA A 61 -5.50 -8.10 -1.66
N CYS A 62 -5.54 -8.70 -2.86
CA CYS A 62 -6.00 -8.02 -4.06
C CYS A 62 -7.54 -7.82 -4.02
N ALA A 63 -7.95 -6.66 -3.47
CA ALA A 63 -9.30 -6.34 -3.01
C ALA A 63 -9.75 -7.21 -1.79
N PRO A 64 -10.68 -6.75 -0.93
CA PRO A 64 -11.89 -5.99 -1.27
C PRO A 64 -11.78 -4.46 -1.17
N ARG A 65 -12.92 -3.81 -1.41
CA ARG A 65 -13.18 -2.36 -1.40
C ARG A 65 -12.59 -1.66 -0.17
N THR A 66 -12.22 -0.39 -0.34
CA THR A 66 -11.83 0.49 0.77
C THR A 66 -12.88 0.48 1.88
N SER A 67 -12.49 -0.04 3.05
CA SER A 67 -13.20 0.21 4.32
C SER A 67 -12.96 1.65 4.75
N HIS A 68 -13.51 2.59 3.98
CA HIS A 68 -13.62 3.96 4.44
C HIS A 68 -14.50 3.97 5.69
N ASN A 69 -13.88 4.14 6.86
CA ASN A 69 -14.56 4.51 8.10
C ASN A 69 -15.08 5.96 8.00
N TRP A 70 -15.96 6.19 7.03
CA TRP A 70 -16.92 7.28 7.04
C TRP A 70 -17.56 7.28 8.45
N LYS A 71 -17.41 8.37 9.20
CA LYS A 71 -17.81 8.39 10.61
C LYS A 71 -19.30 8.68 10.71
N ILE A 72 -20.11 7.75 10.21
CA ILE A 72 -21.58 7.80 10.29
C ILE A 72 -21.91 7.63 11.77
N LYS A 73 -22.10 8.77 12.44
CA LYS A 73 -22.68 8.88 13.77
C LYS A 73 -24.13 8.44 13.63
N HIS A 74 -24.40 7.16 13.85
CA HIS A 74 -25.79 6.71 14.01
C HIS A 74 -26.26 7.21 15.38
N ASP A 75 -26.82 8.41 15.38
CA ASP A 75 -27.39 9.02 16.57
C ASP A 75 -28.52 8.13 17.09
N LYS A 76 -28.47 7.78 18.37
CA LYS A 76 -29.46 6.89 18.96
C LYS A 76 -30.69 7.70 19.36
N VAL A 77 -31.62 7.85 18.42
CA VAL A 77 -33.02 8.07 18.78
C VAL A 77 -33.51 6.86 19.55
N SER A 78 -33.56 7.02 20.87
CA SER A 78 -34.46 6.27 21.73
C SER A 78 -35.82 6.96 21.67
N ASP A 79 -36.87 6.20 21.35
CA ASP A 79 -38.26 6.58 21.59
C ASP A 79 -38.86 5.58 22.60
N GLY A 80 -39.87 6.00 23.37
CA GLY A 80 -40.26 5.36 24.65
C GLY A 80 -41.68 4.82 24.74
#